data_AF-A0A7Y4ZL37-F1
#
_entry.id   AF-A0A7Y4ZL37-F1
#
_cell.length_a   1.000
_cell.length_b   1.000
_cell.length_c   1.000
_cell.angle_alpha   90.00
_cell.angle_beta   90.00
_cell.angle_gamma   90.00
#
_symmetry.space_group_name_H-M   'P 1'
#
loop_
_entity.id
_entity.type
_entity.pdbx_description
1 polymer ?
#
loop_
_entity_poly.entity_id
_entity_poly.type
_entity_poly.pdbx_seq_one_letter_code
_entity_poly.pdbx_strand_id
1 'polypeptide(L)'
;MERATLLARLDRLAAMRGDPVKGLPETAWAEALEEVEEEALLRAAIKAVRDLLIADWAVARRDDERPQKALESAEAWLSARTPDNLAAAKAAAKACTAARNERFGYEHRVPQAARAVAWAVGAKDRAHIYEALASVEEELLARIALTSEYERAPEMRRALVDILRGQLAPAPVVEASPESLGDRPAVPYSAEGHFELGQKLIHKKFGDVVVTSVGETWIEVELSDASKKRLAHKP
;
A
#
# COMPACT_ATOMS: atom_id res chain seq x y z
N MET A 1 5.89 16.88 4.65
CA MET A 1 5.84 17.28 3.22
C MET A 1 4.39 17.48 2.80
N GLU A 2 4.09 18.48 1.97
CA GLU A 2 2.76 18.63 1.36
C GLU A 2 2.48 17.52 0.35
N ARG A 3 1.24 17.01 0.29
CA ARG A 3 0.83 15.92 -0.61
C ARG A 3 1.13 16.22 -2.08
N ALA A 4 0.86 17.44 -2.56
CA ALA A 4 1.12 17.83 -3.93
C ALA A 4 2.62 17.78 -4.27
N THR A 5 3.46 18.26 -3.37
CA THR A 5 4.93 18.21 -3.49
C THR A 5 5.44 16.77 -3.54
N LEU A 6 4.92 15.90 -2.68
CA LEU A 6 5.28 14.48 -2.69
C LEU A 6 4.91 13.82 -4.02
N LEU A 7 3.69 14.05 -4.50
CA LEU A 7 3.24 13.51 -5.79
C LEU A 7 4.12 13.99 -6.94
N ALA A 8 4.46 15.28 -6.98
CA ALA A 8 5.35 15.82 -8.01
C ALA A 8 6.76 15.21 -7.96
N ARG A 9 7.31 14.94 -6.77
CA ARG A 9 8.60 14.24 -6.62
C ARG A 9 8.52 12.78 -7.10
N LEU A 10 7.44 12.07 -6.77
CA LEU A 10 7.18 10.70 -7.24
C LEU A 10 7.01 10.65 -8.76
N ASP A 11 6.30 11.60 -9.36
CA ASP A 11 6.12 11.68 -10.81
C ASP A 11 7.47 11.97 -11.51
N ARG A 12 8.30 12.83 -10.92
CA ARG A 12 9.66 13.07 -11.40
C ARG A 12 10.50 11.79 -11.34
N LEU A 13 10.48 11.06 -10.22
CA LEU A 13 11.17 9.76 -10.09
C LEU A 13 10.71 8.79 -11.19
N ALA A 14 9.41 8.65 -11.41
CA ALA A 14 8.86 7.77 -12.44
C ALA A 14 9.35 8.12 -13.85
N ALA A 15 9.54 9.41 -14.14
CA ALA A 15 9.98 9.92 -15.44
C ALA A 15 11.51 9.95 -15.63
N MET A 16 12.31 9.80 -14.57
CA MET A 16 13.77 9.89 -14.66
C MET A 16 14.35 8.78 -15.53
N ARG A 17 15.40 9.08 -16.30
CA ARG A 17 16.17 8.04 -16.98
C ARG A 17 17.22 7.48 -16.02
N GLY A 18 17.06 6.21 -15.65
CA GLY A 18 18.05 5.47 -14.86
C GLY A 18 19.05 4.71 -15.73
N ASP A 19 19.98 4.04 -15.07
CA ASP A 19 20.87 3.06 -15.70
C ASP A 19 20.05 1.83 -16.15
N PRO A 20 20.28 1.27 -17.35
CA PRO A 20 19.49 0.15 -17.86
C PRO A 20 19.66 -1.16 -17.07
N VAL A 21 20.71 -1.26 -16.26
CA VAL A 21 21.00 -2.44 -15.44
C VAL A 21 20.77 -2.12 -13.96
N LYS A 22 21.23 -0.96 -13.50
CA LYS A 22 21.25 -0.56 -12.09
C LYS A 22 20.06 0.29 -11.64
N GLY A 23 19.25 0.80 -12.58
CA GLY A 23 18.14 1.67 -12.26
C GLY A 23 18.59 3.05 -11.77
N LEU A 24 17.80 3.67 -10.90
CA LEU A 24 18.15 4.91 -10.24
C LEU A 24 19.08 4.65 -9.04
N PRO A 25 20.12 5.48 -8.85
CA PRO A 25 20.97 5.36 -7.68
C PRO A 25 20.20 5.69 -6.40
N GLU A 26 20.67 5.16 -5.26
CA GLU A 26 20.10 5.44 -3.93
C GLU A 26 19.94 6.93 -3.64
N THR A 27 20.85 7.78 -4.15
CA THR A 27 20.79 9.24 -3.97
C THR A 27 19.56 9.86 -4.61
N ALA A 28 19.09 9.34 -5.76
CA ALA A 28 17.87 9.84 -6.41
C ALA A 28 16.63 9.52 -5.56
N TRP A 29 16.58 8.31 -4.98
CA TRP A 29 15.54 7.93 -4.03
C TRP A 29 15.58 8.80 -2.76
N ALA A 30 16.78 9.03 -2.23
CA ALA A 30 16.99 9.86 -1.05
C ALA A 30 16.51 11.30 -1.25
N GLU A 31 16.92 11.95 -2.34
CA GLU A 31 16.51 13.32 -2.66
C GLU A 31 14.98 13.47 -2.82
N ALA A 32 14.35 12.49 -3.47
CA ALA A 32 12.91 12.52 -3.69
C ALA A 32 12.10 12.29 -2.41
N LEU A 33 12.63 11.53 -1.45
CA LEU A 33 11.90 11.02 -0.29
C LEU A 33 12.40 11.60 1.06
N GLU A 34 13.34 12.55 1.03
CA GLU A 34 14.01 13.10 2.22
C GLU A 34 13.05 13.59 3.31
N GLU A 35 11.95 14.26 2.95
CA GLU A 35 11.01 14.82 3.92
C GLU A 35 9.80 13.88 4.22
N VAL A 36 9.83 12.65 3.72
CA VAL A 36 8.84 11.62 4.05
C VAL A 36 9.13 11.09 5.47
N GLU A 37 8.08 10.81 6.22
CA GLU A 37 8.19 10.21 7.55
C GLU A 37 8.80 8.80 7.44
N GLU A 38 9.71 8.47 8.34
CA GLU A 38 10.56 7.28 8.22
C GLU A 38 9.77 5.98 8.34
N GLU A 39 8.82 5.90 9.27
CA GLU A 39 7.97 4.73 9.43
C GLU A 39 7.05 4.54 8.22
N ALA A 40 6.44 5.60 7.69
CA ALA A 40 5.65 5.55 6.47
C ALA A 40 6.51 5.08 5.27
N LEU A 41 7.75 5.57 5.17
CA LEU A 41 8.67 5.17 4.12
C LEU A 41 9.11 3.71 4.26
N LEU A 42 9.39 3.24 5.47
CA LEU A 42 9.72 1.85 5.74
C LEU A 42 8.55 0.92 5.41
N ARG A 43 7.31 1.30 5.75
CA ARG A 43 6.08 0.57 5.35
C ARG A 43 5.93 0.51 3.84
N ALA A 44 6.19 1.62 3.15
CA ALA A 44 6.14 1.68 1.70
C ALA A 44 7.19 0.76 1.05
N ALA A 45 8.42 0.74 1.59
CA ALA A 45 9.47 -0.16 1.14
C ALA A 45 9.13 -1.63 1.38
N ILE A 46 8.61 -1.98 2.58
CA ILE A 46 8.12 -3.34 2.88
C ILE A 46 7.10 -3.79 1.83
N LYS A 47 6.12 -2.93 1.53
CA LYS A 47 5.09 -3.24 0.53
C LYS A 47 5.68 -3.41 -0.87
N ALA A 48 6.61 -2.54 -1.27
CA ALA A 48 7.28 -2.64 -2.56
C ALA A 48 8.06 -3.96 -2.71
N VAL A 49 8.88 -4.33 -1.71
CA VAL A 49 9.63 -5.60 -1.74
C VAL A 49 8.65 -6.77 -1.80
N ARG A 50 7.59 -6.77 -0.97
CA ARG A 50 6.60 -7.84 -0.92
C ARG A 50 5.89 -8.06 -2.25
N ASP A 51 5.30 -7.00 -2.79
CA ASP A 51 4.42 -7.09 -3.96
C ASP A 51 5.22 -7.37 -5.24
N LEU A 52 6.43 -6.81 -5.37
CA LEU A 52 7.19 -6.87 -6.63
C LEU A 52 8.22 -8.01 -6.65
N LEU A 53 8.74 -8.44 -5.50
CA LEU A 53 9.80 -9.46 -5.45
C LEU A 53 9.36 -10.74 -4.75
N ILE A 54 8.74 -10.64 -3.57
CA ILE A 54 8.53 -11.81 -2.70
C ILE A 54 7.46 -12.73 -3.25
N ALA A 55 6.40 -12.21 -3.88
CA ALA A 55 5.36 -13.04 -4.49
C ALA A 55 5.95 -14.06 -5.48
N ASP A 56 6.79 -13.60 -6.41
CA ASP A 56 7.44 -14.48 -7.39
C ASP A 56 8.52 -15.37 -6.74
N TRP A 57 9.27 -14.81 -5.79
CA TRP A 57 10.28 -15.57 -5.05
C TRP A 57 9.67 -16.76 -4.32
N ALA A 58 8.53 -16.57 -3.65
CA ALA A 58 7.84 -17.65 -2.94
C ALA A 58 7.39 -18.78 -3.88
N VAL A 59 7.12 -18.47 -5.15
CA VAL A 59 6.79 -19.48 -6.16
C VAL A 59 8.05 -20.21 -6.63
N ALA A 60 9.12 -19.48 -6.95
CA ALA A 60 10.37 -20.03 -7.50
C ALA A 60 11.26 -20.72 -6.46
N ARG A 61 11.21 -20.28 -5.19
CA ARG A 61 12.10 -20.64 -4.08
C ARG A 61 11.31 -20.91 -2.80
N ARG A 62 10.40 -21.89 -2.88
CA ARG A 62 9.52 -22.29 -1.77
C ARG A 62 10.26 -22.73 -0.51
N ASP A 63 11.52 -23.16 -0.65
CA ASP A 63 12.41 -23.59 0.41
C ASP A 63 13.12 -22.44 1.14
N ASP A 64 13.08 -21.23 0.57
CA ASP A 64 13.82 -20.08 1.06
C ASP A 64 12.91 -18.97 1.60
N GLU A 65 12.49 -19.12 2.86
CA GLU A 65 11.63 -18.16 3.56
C GLU A 65 12.39 -16.93 4.10
N ARG A 66 13.71 -16.86 3.94
CA ARG A 66 14.54 -15.83 4.60
C ARG A 66 14.12 -14.40 4.21
N PRO A 67 13.87 -14.08 2.92
CA PRO A 67 13.39 -12.74 2.53
C PRO A 67 12.02 -12.38 3.12
N GLN A 68 11.08 -13.34 3.15
CA GLN A 68 9.74 -13.12 3.74
C GLN A 68 9.85 -12.84 5.25
N LYS A 69 10.62 -13.65 5.99
CA LYS A 69 10.85 -13.47 7.44
C LYS A 69 11.49 -12.13 7.78
N ALA A 70 12.33 -11.58 6.89
CA ALA A 70 12.92 -10.27 7.07
C ALA A 70 11.87 -9.15 7.03
N LEU A 71 10.90 -9.23 6.10
CA LEU A 71 9.80 -8.27 6.04
C LEU A 71 8.88 -8.39 7.28
N GLU A 72 8.54 -9.62 7.67
CA GLU A 72 7.69 -9.88 8.85
C GLU A 72 8.33 -9.37 10.14
N SER A 73 9.65 -9.54 10.29
CA SER A 73 10.39 -9.04 11.45
C SER A 73 10.42 -7.51 11.49
N ALA A 74 10.51 -6.85 10.33
CA ALA A 74 10.43 -5.40 10.25
C ALA A 74 9.03 -4.88 10.60
N GLU A 75 7.98 -5.55 10.14
CA GLU A 75 6.60 -5.23 10.51
C GLU A 75 6.31 -5.46 11.99
N ALA A 76 6.84 -6.54 12.58
CA ALA A 76 6.74 -6.80 14.01
C ALA A 76 7.38 -5.67 14.82
N TRP A 77 8.54 -5.17 14.40
CA TRP A 77 9.18 -4.02 15.04
C TRP A 77 8.37 -2.72 14.87
N LEU A 78 7.83 -2.47 13.68
CA LEU A 78 6.93 -1.33 13.43
C LEU A 78 5.65 -1.39 14.28
N SER A 79 5.18 -2.60 14.59
CA SER A 79 4.01 -2.82 15.42
C SER A 79 4.32 -2.69 16.92
N ALA A 80 5.52 -3.12 17.32
CA ALA A 80 6.01 -3.02 18.69
C ALA A 80 7.53 -2.88 18.71
N ARG A 81 8.03 -1.70 19.11
CA ARG A 81 9.46 -1.35 19.10
C ARG A 81 10.21 -1.93 20.32
N THR A 82 10.15 -3.24 20.50
CA THR A 82 10.81 -3.96 21.61
C THR A 82 12.24 -4.37 21.25
N PRO A 83 13.12 -4.58 22.25
CA PRO A 83 14.47 -5.13 22.03
C PRO A 83 14.45 -6.50 21.32
N ASP A 84 13.47 -7.34 21.61
CA ASP A 84 13.32 -8.67 21.01
C ASP A 84 12.97 -8.58 19.52
N ASN A 85 12.04 -7.69 19.15
CA ASN A 85 11.69 -7.47 17.74
C ASN A 85 12.86 -6.86 16.96
N LEU A 86 13.64 -5.97 17.59
CA LEU A 86 14.88 -5.46 16.98
C LEU A 86 15.92 -6.56 16.78
N ALA A 87 16.08 -7.47 17.75
CA ALA A 87 16.99 -8.60 17.64
C ALA A 87 16.54 -9.58 16.54
N ALA A 88 15.24 -9.84 16.42
CA ALA A 88 14.65 -10.67 15.37
C ALA A 88 14.90 -10.07 13.98
N ALA A 89 14.67 -8.76 13.79
CA ALA A 89 14.96 -8.07 12.54
C ALA A 89 16.44 -8.17 12.15
N LYS A 90 17.36 -7.96 13.10
CA LYS A 90 18.81 -8.13 12.88
C LYS A 90 19.20 -9.56 12.51
N ALA A 91 18.58 -10.55 13.15
CA ALA A 91 18.82 -11.96 12.82
C ALA A 91 18.32 -12.30 11.41
N ALA A 92 17.13 -11.81 11.02
CA ALA A 92 16.57 -12.02 9.69
C ALA A 92 17.41 -11.32 8.60
N ALA A 93 17.89 -10.11 8.86
CA ALA A 93 18.86 -9.40 8.03
C ALA A 93 20.14 -10.23 7.79
N LYS A 94 20.72 -10.81 8.85
CA LYS A 94 21.89 -11.69 8.75
C LYS A 94 21.58 -12.94 7.93
N ALA A 95 20.42 -13.56 8.11
CA ALA A 95 19.99 -14.71 7.31
C ALA A 95 19.87 -14.36 5.81
N CYS A 96 19.33 -13.18 5.49
CA CYS A 96 19.28 -12.69 4.11
C CYS A 96 20.67 -12.40 3.53
N THR A 97 21.65 -12.02 4.34
CA THR A 97 23.05 -11.90 3.88
C THR A 97 23.61 -13.25 3.44
N ALA A 98 23.34 -14.32 4.20
CA ALA A 98 23.72 -15.68 3.81
C ALA A 98 23.02 -16.09 2.50
N ALA A 99 21.70 -15.87 2.42
CA ALA A 99 20.92 -16.14 1.21
C ALA A 99 21.47 -15.44 -0.03
N ARG A 100 21.79 -14.14 0.09
CA ARG A 100 22.41 -13.36 -0.98
C ARG A 100 23.72 -13.97 -1.45
N ASN A 101 24.59 -14.38 -0.52
CA ASN A 101 25.89 -14.97 -0.83
C ASN A 101 25.77 -16.38 -1.42
N GLU A 102 24.69 -17.13 -1.13
CA GLU A 102 24.43 -18.44 -1.76
C GLU A 102 23.94 -18.30 -3.21
N ARG A 103 23.39 -17.14 -3.58
CA ARG A 103 22.74 -16.89 -4.87
C ARG A 103 23.61 -16.06 -5.84
N PHE A 104 24.92 -15.94 -5.62
CA PHE A 104 25.82 -15.12 -6.44
C PHE A 104 25.47 -15.17 -7.95
N GLY A 105 25.18 -14.00 -8.54
CA GLY A 105 24.83 -13.84 -9.96
C GLY A 105 23.34 -13.61 -10.21
N TYR A 106 22.47 -14.53 -9.81
CA TYR A 106 21.04 -14.54 -10.16
C TYR A 106 20.13 -14.47 -8.92
N GLU A 107 19.11 -13.61 -8.94
CA GLU A 107 18.12 -13.40 -7.86
C GLU A 107 18.67 -12.92 -6.51
N HIS A 108 20.00 -12.75 -6.35
CA HIS A 108 20.62 -12.28 -5.10
C HIS A 108 20.09 -10.92 -4.60
N ARG A 109 19.46 -10.14 -5.49
CA ARG A 109 18.89 -8.84 -5.16
C ARG A 109 17.60 -8.94 -4.35
N VAL A 110 16.87 -10.05 -4.46
CA VAL A 110 15.67 -10.31 -3.63
C VAL A 110 16.04 -10.39 -2.15
N PRO A 111 16.95 -11.28 -1.71
CA PRO A 111 17.41 -11.26 -0.33
C PRO A 111 18.14 -9.95 0.02
N GLN A 112 18.80 -9.25 -0.92
CA GLN A 112 19.42 -7.94 -0.65
C GLN A 112 18.39 -6.83 -0.35
N ALA A 113 17.26 -6.79 -1.05
CA ALA A 113 16.19 -5.83 -0.78
C ALA A 113 15.53 -6.11 0.58
N ALA A 114 15.18 -7.36 0.85
CA ALA A 114 14.60 -7.78 2.13
C ALA A 114 15.57 -7.57 3.31
N ARG A 115 16.86 -7.85 3.07
CA ARG A 115 17.96 -7.55 3.97
C ARG A 115 17.98 -6.08 4.37
N ALA A 116 17.96 -5.17 3.38
CA ALA A 116 18.04 -3.74 3.61
C ALA A 116 16.83 -3.23 4.42
N VAL A 117 15.62 -3.71 4.13
CA VAL A 117 14.42 -3.43 4.95
C VAL A 117 14.62 -3.83 6.41
N ALA A 118 15.08 -5.04 6.67
CA ALA A 118 15.30 -5.51 8.05
C ALA A 118 16.45 -4.77 8.75
N TRP A 119 17.44 -4.26 8.00
CA TRP A 119 18.54 -3.45 8.54
C TRP A 119 18.14 -2.00 8.84
N ALA A 120 17.17 -1.46 8.11
CA ALA A 120 16.63 -0.12 8.37
C ALA A 120 15.97 -0.01 9.76
N VAL A 121 15.49 -1.14 10.29
CA VAL A 121 14.88 -1.22 11.62
C VAL A 121 15.89 -0.83 12.71
N GLY A 122 15.62 0.29 13.39
CA GLY A 122 16.50 0.83 14.43
C GLY A 122 17.85 1.34 13.92
N ALA A 123 17.97 1.60 12.61
CA ALA A 123 19.10 2.31 12.05
C ALA A 123 19.11 3.79 12.48
N LYS A 124 20.28 4.43 12.37
CA LYS A 124 20.43 5.86 12.69
C LYS A 124 20.06 6.78 11.53
N ASP A 125 20.07 6.22 10.33
CA ASP A 125 19.76 6.92 9.09
C ASP A 125 18.86 6.05 8.21
N ARG A 126 18.41 6.63 7.10
CA ARG A 126 17.45 6.02 6.17
C ARG A 126 18.13 5.34 4.99
N ALA A 127 19.46 5.22 4.98
CA ALA A 127 20.20 4.74 3.82
C ALA A 127 19.72 3.35 3.38
N HIS A 128 19.48 2.46 4.35
CA HIS A 128 19.00 1.12 4.08
C HIS A 128 17.59 1.06 3.47
N ILE A 129 16.75 2.10 3.66
CA ILE A 129 15.46 2.15 2.99
C ILE A 129 15.64 2.48 1.50
N TYR A 130 16.56 3.40 1.18
CA TYR A 130 16.88 3.72 -0.21
C TYR A 130 17.62 2.58 -0.91
N GLU A 131 18.53 1.88 -0.21
CA GLU A 131 19.18 0.65 -0.68
C GLU A 131 18.13 -0.42 -1.03
N ALA A 132 17.07 -0.57 -0.23
CA ALA A 132 15.99 -1.50 -0.51
C ALA A 132 15.24 -1.14 -1.80
N LEU A 133 14.86 0.13 -1.98
CA LEU A 133 14.16 0.60 -3.19
C LEU A 133 15.01 0.45 -4.46
N ALA A 134 16.29 0.82 -4.38
CA ALA A 134 17.23 0.63 -5.48
C ALA A 134 17.42 -0.85 -5.82
N SER A 135 17.51 -1.73 -4.81
CA SER A 135 17.63 -3.18 -5.02
C SER A 135 16.39 -3.79 -5.68
N VAL A 136 15.19 -3.27 -5.37
CA VAL A 136 13.95 -3.67 -6.06
C VAL A 136 14.01 -3.30 -7.53
N GLU A 137 14.36 -2.05 -7.84
CA GLU A 137 14.47 -1.60 -9.23
C GLU A 137 15.51 -2.42 -10.00
N GLU A 138 16.69 -2.65 -9.41
CA GLU A 138 17.76 -3.41 -10.04
C GLU A 138 17.34 -4.87 -10.32
N GLU A 139 16.61 -5.52 -9.42
CA GLU A 139 16.10 -6.88 -9.63
C GLU A 139 15.07 -6.92 -10.76
N LEU A 140 14.14 -5.95 -10.81
CA LEU A 140 13.14 -5.89 -11.88
C LEU A 140 13.80 -5.66 -13.25
N LEU A 141 14.83 -4.81 -13.32
CA LEU A 141 15.62 -4.61 -14.53
C LEU A 141 16.40 -5.87 -14.93
N ALA A 142 16.97 -6.59 -13.97
CA ALA A 142 17.66 -7.85 -14.24
C ALA A 142 16.72 -8.90 -14.83
N ARG A 143 15.48 -9.01 -14.32
CA ARG A 143 14.45 -9.91 -14.86
C ARG A 143 14.08 -9.56 -16.30
N ILE A 144 13.92 -8.27 -16.59
CA ILE A 144 13.66 -7.77 -17.95
C ILE A 144 14.83 -8.10 -18.88
N ALA A 145 16.07 -7.89 -18.44
CA ALA A 145 17.24 -8.20 -19.24
C ALA A 145 17.32 -9.69 -19.59
N LEU A 146 16.85 -10.58 -18.71
CA LEU A 146 16.78 -12.02 -18.97
C LEU A 146 15.69 -12.39 -19.97
N THR A 147 14.57 -11.65 -20.03
CA THR A 147 13.50 -11.85 -21.02
C THR A 147 13.70 -11.02 -22.30
N SER A 148 14.72 -10.16 -22.35
CA SER A 148 15.01 -9.23 -23.45
C SER A 148 13.91 -8.19 -23.74
N GLU A 149 13.05 -7.88 -22.77
CA GLU A 149 11.90 -6.96 -22.90
C GLU A 149 12.24 -5.55 -22.38
N TYR A 150 13.34 -4.96 -22.85
CA TYR A 150 13.92 -3.73 -22.29
C TYR A 150 12.95 -2.53 -22.27
N GLU A 151 11.98 -2.50 -23.17
CA GLU A 151 10.91 -1.49 -23.23
C GLU A 151 10.00 -1.48 -21.98
N ARG A 152 9.98 -2.55 -21.18
CA ARG A 152 9.16 -2.66 -19.96
C ARG A 152 9.81 -2.01 -18.73
N ALA A 153 11.07 -1.59 -18.82
CA ALA A 153 11.78 -0.98 -17.69
C ALA A 153 11.06 0.25 -17.09
N PRO A 154 10.50 1.19 -17.89
CA PRO A 154 9.70 2.29 -17.35
C PRO A 154 8.41 1.84 -16.66
N GLU A 155 7.82 0.71 -17.07
CA GLU A 155 6.60 0.17 -16.45
C GLU A 155 6.88 -0.34 -15.04
N MET A 156 8.04 -0.98 -14.83
CA MET A 156 8.44 -1.47 -13.51
C MET A 156 8.72 -0.34 -12.52
N ARG A 157 9.39 0.74 -12.96
CA ARG A 157 9.57 1.92 -12.09
C ARG A 157 8.22 2.55 -11.74
N ARG A 158 7.29 2.63 -12.70
CA ARG A 158 5.94 3.11 -12.43
C ARG A 158 5.23 2.23 -11.40
N ALA A 159 5.32 0.89 -11.52
CA ALA A 159 4.74 -0.02 -10.53
C ALA A 159 5.31 0.21 -9.11
N LEU A 160 6.64 0.38 -9.00
CA LEU A 160 7.29 0.73 -7.74
C LEU A 160 6.79 2.08 -7.20
N VAL A 161 6.76 3.12 -8.03
CA VAL A 161 6.28 4.46 -7.66
C VAL A 161 4.79 4.44 -7.30
N ASP A 162 3.97 3.63 -7.97
CA ASP A 162 2.54 3.50 -7.70
C ASP A 162 2.28 2.89 -6.32
N ILE A 163 3.09 1.90 -5.91
CA ILE A 163 3.06 1.35 -4.54
C ILE A 163 3.43 2.44 -3.53
N LEU A 164 4.50 3.20 -3.79
CA LEU A 164 4.90 4.31 -2.92
C LEU A 164 3.79 5.37 -2.83
N ARG A 165 3.16 5.73 -3.95
CA ARG A 165 2.05 6.68 -4.02
C ARG A 165 0.87 6.20 -3.17
N GLY A 166 0.50 4.93 -3.29
CA GLY A 166 -0.60 4.34 -2.52
C GLY A 166 -0.36 4.34 -1.01
N GLN A 167 0.89 4.21 -0.56
CA GLN A 167 1.25 4.18 0.87
C GLN A 167 1.47 5.58 1.45
N LEU A 168 2.15 6.47 0.71
CA LEU A 168 2.62 7.76 1.23
C LEU A 168 1.66 8.91 0.94
N ALA A 169 0.82 8.77 -0.10
CA ALA A 169 -0.16 9.77 -0.51
C ALA A 169 -1.48 9.10 -0.90
N PRO A 170 -2.09 8.29 0.00
CA PRO A 170 -3.34 7.60 -0.31
C PRO A 170 -4.36 8.60 -0.85
N ALA A 171 -5.14 8.17 -1.84
CA ALA A 171 -6.22 9.00 -2.35
C ALA A 171 -7.12 9.37 -1.16
N PRO A 172 -7.57 10.64 -1.06
CA PRO A 172 -8.56 10.99 -0.06
C PRO A 172 -9.73 10.01 -0.24
N VAL A 173 -10.15 9.39 0.87
CA VAL A 173 -11.37 8.60 0.88
C VAL A 173 -12.44 9.56 0.38
N VAL A 174 -12.97 9.31 -0.81
CA VAL A 174 -14.18 9.98 -1.25
C VAL A 174 -15.26 9.39 -0.37
N GLU A 175 -15.44 9.97 0.83
CA GLU A 175 -16.72 9.85 1.52
C GLU A 175 -17.74 10.26 0.48
N ALA A 176 -18.58 9.31 0.07
CA ALA A 176 -19.62 9.59 -0.90
C ALA A 176 -20.37 10.81 -0.39
N SER A 177 -20.19 11.96 -1.05
CA SER A 177 -20.95 13.15 -0.70
C SER A 177 -22.43 12.75 -0.82
N PRO A 178 -23.25 13.02 0.22
CA PRO A 178 -24.68 12.68 0.20
C PRO A 178 -25.42 13.33 -0.98
N GLU A 179 -24.79 14.29 -1.66
CA GLU A 179 -25.26 14.95 -2.88
C GLU A 179 -25.46 13.99 -4.07
N SER A 180 -24.74 12.85 -4.14
CA SER A 180 -24.91 11.89 -5.25
C SER A 180 -26.21 11.06 -5.17
N LEU A 181 -26.92 11.12 -4.05
CA LEU A 181 -28.24 10.49 -3.85
C LEU A 181 -29.40 11.49 -3.89
N GLY A 182 -29.09 12.80 -3.90
CA GLY A 182 -30.08 13.88 -3.90
C GLY A 182 -31.00 13.90 -5.13
N ASP A 183 -30.53 13.36 -6.26
CA ASP A 183 -31.23 13.37 -7.56
C ASP A 183 -32.04 12.10 -7.86
N ARG A 184 -32.03 11.10 -6.99
CA ARG A 184 -32.88 9.92 -7.20
C ARG A 184 -34.32 10.23 -6.78
N PRO A 185 -35.34 9.89 -7.61
CA PRO A 185 -36.73 10.10 -7.25
C PRO A 185 -37.09 9.29 -6.00
N ALA A 186 -37.89 9.87 -5.11
CA ALA A 186 -38.29 9.22 -3.87
C ALA A 186 -39.11 7.96 -4.15
N VAL A 187 -38.74 6.84 -3.52
CA VAL A 187 -39.38 5.54 -3.73
C VAL A 187 -40.40 5.29 -2.60
N PRO A 188 -41.60 4.75 -2.87
CA PRO A 188 -42.51 4.36 -1.80
C PRO A 188 -41.86 3.34 -0.86
N TYR A 189 -41.96 3.58 0.46
CA TYR A 189 -41.45 2.64 1.44
C TYR A 189 -42.22 1.31 1.39
N SER A 190 -41.48 0.20 1.28
CA SER A 190 -41.97 -1.17 1.42
C SER A 190 -41.03 -1.92 2.36
N ALA A 191 -41.56 -2.64 3.34
CA ALA A 191 -40.73 -3.39 4.28
C ALA A 191 -39.86 -4.47 3.60
N GLU A 192 -40.24 -4.91 2.40
CA GLU A 192 -39.54 -5.92 1.58
C GLU A 192 -38.61 -5.29 0.54
N GLY A 193 -38.40 -3.96 0.59
CA GLY A 193 -37.52 -3.25 -0.34
C GLY A 193 -36.06 -3.33 0.08
N HIS A 194 -35.15 -3.30 -0.91
CA HIS A 194 -33.73 -3.06 -0.67
C HIS A 194 -33.49 -1.56 -0.48
N PHE A 195 -32.81 -1.20 0.61
CA PHE A 195 -32.56 0.18 0.99
C PHE A 195 -31.08 0.52 0.93
N GLU A 196 -30.77 1.67 0.34
CA GLU A 196 -29.42 2.24 0.31
C GLU A 196 -29.34 3.44 1.26
N LEU A 197 -28.17 3.65 1.86
CA LEU A 197 -27.90 4.86 2.65
C LEU A 197 -28.12 6.10 1.79
N GLY A 198 -28.77 7.13 2.34
CA GLY A 198 -29.11 8.39 1.69
C GLY A 198 -30.26 8.32 0.68
N GLN A 199 -30.91 7.17 0.53
CA GLN A 199 -32.09 7.03 -0.33
C GLN A 199 -33.29 7.81 0.24
N LYS A 200 -34.00 8.54 -0.63
CA LYS A 200 -35.29 9.20 -0.32
C LYS A 200 -36.44 8.21 -0.43
N LEU A 201 -37.25 8.11 0.61
CA LEU A 201 -38.41 7.22 0.68
C LEU A 201 -39.69 8.00 1.01
N ILE A 202 -40.82 7.54 0.50
CA ILE A 202 -42.15 8.07 0.85
C ILE A 202 -42.84 7.09 1.79
N HIS A 203 -42.95 7.43 3.06
CA HIS A 203 -43.60 6.61 4.08
C HIS A 203 -45.03 7.09 4.36
N LYS A 204 -46.01 6.18 4.30
CA LYS A 204 -47.46 6.47 4.45
C LYS A 204 -47.82 7.32 5.69
N LYS A 205 -47.07 7.17 6.79
CA LYS A 205 -47.28 7.91 8.06
C LYS A 205 -46.38 9.13 8.23
N PHE A 206 -45.21 9.15 7.59
CA PHE A 206 -44.15 10.13 7.89
C PHE A 206 -43.82 11.04 6.72
N GLY A 207 -44.43 10.82 5.54
CA GLY A 207 -44.14 11.59 4.34
C GLY A 207 -42.76 11.24 3.80
N ASP A 208 -42.06 12.24 3.29
CA ASP A 208 -40.71 12.09 2.74
C ASP A 208 -39.69 11.90 3.86
N VAL A 209 -38.91 10.83 3.78
CA VAL A 209 -37.88 10.46 4.75
C VAL A 209 -36.59 10.06 4.02
N VAL A 210 -35.44 10.20 4.69
CA VAL A 210 -34.13 9.83 4.12
C VAL A 210 -33.49 8.73 4.95
N VAL A 211 -33.01 7.66 4.31
CA VAL A 211 -32.33 6.56 5.01
C VAL A 211 -30.96 7.03 5.51
N THR A 212 -30.72 6.94 6.81
CA THR A 212 -29.43 7.31 7.44
C THR A 212 -28.63 6.11 7.91
N SER A 213 -29.28 4.96 8.11
CA SER A 213 -28.62 3.69 8.47
C SER A 213 -29.42 2.48 7.98
N VAL A 214 -28.75 1.39 7.62
CA VAL A 214 -29.37 0.12 7.19
C VAL A 214 -28.80 -1.01 8.04
N GLY A 215 -29.67 -1.69 8.79
CA GLY A 215 -29.37 -2.90 9.55
C GLY A 215 -30.10 -4.13 8.98
N GLU A 216 -29.81 -5.32 9.52
CA GLU A 216 -30.34 -6.59 8.97
C GLU A 216 -31.87 -6.71 9.01
N THR A 217 -32.54 -6.06 9.97
CA THR A 217 -34.00 -6.15 10.16
C THR A 217 -34.68 -4.78 10.31
N TRP A 218 -33.93 -3.70 10.13
CA TRP A 218 -34.42 -2.34 10.32
C TRP A 218 -33.61 -1.34 9.49
N ILE A 219 -34.24 -0.20 9.18
CA ILE A 219 -33.56 1.00 8.68
C ILE A 219 -33.77 2.15 9.66
N GLU A 220 -32.78 3.03 9.79
CA GLU A 220 -32.96 4.32 10.43
C GLU A 220 -33.21 5.37 9.36
N VAL A 221 -34.25 6.18 9.57
CA VAL A 221 -34.63 7.26 8.66
C VAL A 221 -34.71 8.58 9.41
N GLU A 222 -34.34 9.65 8.72
CA GLU A 222 -34.49 11.03 9.16
C GLU A 222 -35.73 11.65 8.51
N LEU A 223 -36.55 12.30 9.34
CA LEU A 223 -37.76 13.01 8.94
C LEU A 223 -37.44 14.49 8.63
N SER A 224 -38.40 15.19 8.02
CA SER A 224 -38.27 16.62 7.68
C SER A 224 -38.06 17.55 8.90
N ASP A 225 -38.38 17.09 10.11
CA ASP A 225 -38.16 17.80 11.38
C ASP A 225 -36.81 17.44 12.04
N ALA A 226 -35.91 16.78 11.29
CA ALA A 226 -34.63 16.24 11.73
C ALA A 226 -34.74 15.17 12.84
N SER A 227 -35.94 14.64 13.11
CA SER A 227 -36.11 13.51 14.02
C SER A 227 -35.72 12.19 13.35
N LYS A 228 -35.14 11.28 14.12
CA LYS A 228 -34.72 9.94 13.64
C LYS A 228 -35.72 8.87 14.09
N LYS A 229 -36.10 7.99 13.18
CA LYS A 229 -36.98 6.84 13.48
C LYS A 229 -36.47 5.56 12.85
N ARG A 230 -36.76 4.44 13.52
CA ARG A 230 -36.47 3.10 13.01
C ARG A 230 -37.71 2.52 12.33
N LEU A 231 -37.56 2.08 11.09
CA LEU A 231 -38.58 1.37 10.32
C LEU A 231 -38.16 -0.09 10.12
N ALA A 232 -39.14 -0.96 9.95
CA ALA A 232 -38.89 -2.39 9.79
C ALA A 232 -38.35 -2.70 8.38
N HIS A 233 -37.31 -3.51 8.30
CA HIS A 233 -36.78 -4.00 7.04
C HIS A 233 -36.77 -5.53 7.09
N LYS A 234 -37.29 -6.17 6.05
CA LYS A 234 -37.14 -7.60 5.82
C LYS A 234 -36.11 -7.75 4.70
N PRO A 235 -34.98 -8.44 4.95
CA PRO A 235 -33.98 -8.68 3.93
C PRO A 235 -34.50 -9.60 2.83
#